data_AF-A0A935S631-F1
#
_entry.id   AF-A0A935S631-F1
#
_cell.length_a   1.000
_cell.length_b   1.000
_cell.length_c   1.000
_cell.angle_alpha   90.00
_cell.angle_beta   90.00
_cell.angle_gamma   90.00
#
_symmetry.space_group_name_H-M   'P 1'
#
loop_
_entity.id
_entity.type
_entity.pdbx_description
1 polymer ?
#
loop_
_entity_poly.entity_id
_entity_poly.type
_entity_poly.pdbx_seq_one_letter_code
_entity_poly.pdbx_strand_id
1 'polypeptide(L)'
;MILPFDATLRSTAIVGFEVPKKFKKFKDKLVFKNVDNTYTPIVKNDSVFYSVRNFGGFVLIVDSLAPKIKTELPAAKLKTAKGLNKLVFVISEELSGIKDYKLTINGEWALAEFDAKSGRLTYFIEEDTPKGELNLVVEAMAKCKNKASFGLKVGN
;
A
#
# COMPACT_ATOMS: atom_id res chain seq x y z
N MET A 1 -35.48 -18.14 4.22
CA MET A 1 -34.33 -18.79 4.89
C MET A 1 -33.17 -17.82 4.81
N ILE A 2 -32.51 -17.50 5.93
CA ILE A 2 -31.28 -16.70 5.92
C ILE A 2 -30.12 -17.68 5.96
N LEU A 3 -29.23 -17.66 4.96
CA LEU A 3 -28.04 -18.50 4.98
C LEU A 3 -26.96 -17.82 5.85
N PRO A 4 -26.09 -18.58 6.53
CA PRO A 4 -24.97 -17.99 7.27
C PRO A 4 -24.11 -17.06 6.42
N PHE A 5 -23.98 -17.34 5.12
CA PHE A 5 -23.27 -16.49 4.16
C PHE A 5 -23.86 -15.08 4.01
N ASP A 6 -25.18 -14.93 4.21
CA ASP A 6 -25.88 -13.65 4.08
C ASP A 6 -25.80 -12.80 5.35
N ALA A 7 -25.12 -13.30 6.40
CA ALA A 7 -24.98 -12.64 7.69
C ALA A 7 -23.52 -12.32 8.03
N THR A 8 -23.31 -11.16 8.66
CA THR A 8 -22.00 -10.78 9.21
C THR A 8 -21.89 -11.25 10.66
N LEU A 9 -20.70 -11.71 11.06
CA LEU A 9 -20.40 -12.06 12.44
C LEU A 9 -20.43 -10.82 13.33
N ARG A 10 -21.08 -10.93 14.50
CA ARG A 10 -21.07 -9.87 15.52
C ARG A 10 -19.67 -9.61 16.11
N SER A 11 -18.83 -10.63 16.11
CA SER A 11 -17.44 -10.57 16.59
C SER A 11 -16.51 -11.19 15.57
N THR A 12 -15.26 -10.72 15.53
CA THR A 12 -14.24 -11.31 14.67
C THR A 12 -13.98 -12.76 15.04
N ALA A 13 -13.94 -13.64 14.05
CA ALA A 13 -13.42 -15.00 14.18
C ALA A 13 -11.98 -15.05 13.67
N ILE A 14 -11.16 -15.92 14.28
CA ILE A 14 -9.80 -16.18 13.82
C ILE A 14 -9.79 -17.49 13.05
N VAL A 15 -9.41 -17.42 11.77
CA VAL A 15 -9.12 -18.61 10.96
C VAL A 15 -7.61 -18.76 10.91
N GLY A 16 -7.09 -19.90 11.37
CA GLY A 16 -5.65 -20.17 11.40
C GLY A 16 -5.32 -21.59 10.98
N PHE A 17 -4.22 -21.75 10.25
CA PHE A 17 -3.75 -23.05 9.77
C PHE A 17 -2.24 -23.02 9.52
N GLU A 18 -1.60 -24.18 9.57
CA GLU A 18 -0.21 -24.32 9.14
C GLU A 18 -0.12 -24.16 7.62
N VAL A 19 0.85 -23.36 7.16
CA VAL A 19 1.04 -23.12 5.73
C VAL A 19 1.56 -24.38 5.05
N PRO A 20 0.90 -24.87 3.97
CA PRO A 20 1.39 -26.01 3.20
C PRO A 20 2.84 -25.79 2.74
N LYS A 21 3.67 -26.84 2.79
CA LYS A 21 5.12 -26.76 2.48
C LYS A 21 5.43 -25.98 1.21
N LYS A 22 4.65 -26.19 0.13
CA LYS A 22 4.79 -25.49 -1.16
C LYS A 22 4.66 -23.96 -1.07
N PHE A 23 3.94 -23.44 -0.08
CA PHE A 23 3.64 -22.02 0.08
C PHE A 23 4.34 -21.37 1.29
N LYS A 24 5.14 -22.11 2.08
CA LYS A 24 5.83 -21.57 3.27
C LYS A 24 6.69 -20.34 2.96
N LYS A 25 7.31 -20.30 1.77
CA LYS A 25 8.10 -19.15 1.28
C LYS A 25 7.27 -17.87 1.08
N PHE A 26 5.96 -18.01 0.87
CA PHE A 26 5.05 -16.91 0.57
C PHE A 26 4.12 -16.58 1.73
N LYS A 27 4.38 -17.09 2.94
CA LYS A 27 3.47 -16.94 4.10
C LYS A 27 3.02 -15.49 4.38
N ASP A 28 3.92 -14.53 4.23
CA ASP A 28 3.64 -13.09 4.40
C ASP A 28 2.82 -12.48 3.25
N LYS A 29 2.61 -13.23 2.17
CA LYS A 29 1.93 -12.83 0.94
C LYS A 29 0.62 -13.59 0.71
N LEU A 30 0.25 -14.50 1.61
CA LEU A 30 -0.97 -15.31 1.49
C LEU A 30 -2.18 -14.49 1.93
N VAL A 31 -2.91 -13.95 0.97
CA VAL A 31 -4.15 -13.20 1.17
C VAL A 31 -5.33 -14.15 1.19
N PHE A 32 -6.20 -13.99 2.20
CA PHE A 32 -7.41 -14.78 2.34
C PHE A 32 -8.59 -13.92 1.86
N LYS A 33 -9.25 -14.34 0.78
CA LYS A 33 -10.29 -13.57 0.11
C LYS A 33 -11.65 -14.26 0.20
N ASN A 34 -12.70 -13.47 0.43
CA ASN A 34 -14.10 -13.91 0.46
C ASN A 34 -14.94 -12.88 -0.26
N VAL A 35 -15.37 -13.20 -1.49
CA VAL A 35 -16.13 -12.30 -2.39
C VAL A 35 -15.54 -10.88 -2.41
N ASP A 36 -16.09 -9.96 -1.61
CA ASP A 36 -15.67 -8.55 -1.53
C ASP A 36 -14.63 -8.25 -0.45
N ASN A 37 -14.41 -9.18 0.48
CA ASN A 37 -13.53 -9.01 1.63
C ASN A 37 -12.12 -9.54 1.35
N THR A 38 -11.13 -8.75 1.74
CA THR A 38 -9.72 -9.12 1.67
C THR A 38 -9.10 -9.10 3.06
N TYR A 39 -8.54 -10.23 3.48
CA TYR A 39 -7.87 -10.39 4.77
C TYR A 39 -6.37 -10.66 4.57
N THR A 40 -5.55 -9.92 5.32
CA THR A 40 -4.09 -10.02 5.25
C THR A 40 -3.55 -10.98 6.30
N PRO A 41 -2.45 -11.70 6.02
CA PRO A 41 -1.95 -12.73 6.91
C PRO A 41 -1.30 -12.15 8.16
N ILE A 42 -1.62 -12.72 9.31
CA ILE A 42 -0.83 -12.58 10.54
C ILE A 42 0.01 -13.85 10.66
N VAL A 43 1.31 -13.74 10.38
CA VAL A 43 2.22 -14.89 10.40
C VAL A 43 2.74 -15.12 11.82
N LYS A 44 2.63 -16.37 12.31
CA LYS A 44 3.32 -16.83 13.51
C LYS A 44 3.98 -18.17 13.22
N ASN A 45 5.31 -18.20 13.24
CA ASN A 45 6.11 -19.36 12.85
C ASN A 45 5.75 -19.84 11.43
N ASP A 46 5.27 -21.07 11.32
CA ASP A 46 4.84 -21.72 10.06
C ASP A 46 3.33 -21.65 9.83
N SER A 47 2.60 -20.94 10.70
CA SER A 47 1.16 -20.77 10.61
C SER A 47 0.78 -19.35 10.20
N VAL A 48 -0.35 -19.25 9.52
CA VAL A 48 -1.00 -17.99 9.16
C VAL A 48 -2.35 -17.90 9.87
N PHE A 49 -2.70 -16.68 10.28
CA PHE A 49 -3.95 -16.37 10.96
C PHE A 49 -4.63 -15.19 10.25
N TYR A 50 -5.96 -15.23 10.17
CA TYR A 50 -6.79 -14.21 9.54
C TYR A 50 -7.94 -13.83 10.46
N SER A 51 -8.17 -12.52 10.59
CA SER A 51 -9.29 -11.95 11.34
C SER A 51 -10.48 -11.74 10.40
N VAL A 52 -11.45 -12.66 10.42
CA VAL A 52 -12.62 -12.64 9.52
C VAL A 52 -13.88 -12.14 10.24
N ARG A 53 -14.79 -11.52 9.49
CA ARG A 53 -16.09 -11.05 9.99
C ARG A 53 -17.28 -11.61 9.21
N ASN A 54 -17.04 -12.46 8.22
CA ASN A 54 -18.05 -12.96 7.30
C ASN A 54 -17.96 -14.48 7.23
N PHE A 55 -19.07 -15.15 7.00
CA PHE A 55 -19.08 -16.57 6.65
C PHE A 55 -18.83 -16.75 5.15
N GLY A 56 -18.60 -17.99 4.70
CA GLY A 56 -18.64 -18.34 3.29
C GLY A 56 -17.46 -19.13 2.75
N GLY A 57 -17.39 -19.15 1.42
CA GLY A 57 -16.25 -19.67 0.69
C GLY A 57 -15.08 -18.70 0.76
N PHE A 58 -13.90 -19.23 1.02
CA PHE A 58 -12.66 -18.46 1.02
C PHE A 58 -11.66 -19.05 0.04
N VAL A 59 -10.86 -18.19 -0.57
CA VAL A 59 -9.74 -18.58 -1.41
C VAL A 59 -8.47 -17.97 -0.86
N LEU A 60 -7.39 -18.75 -0.89
CA LEU A 60 -6.06 -18.28 -0.55
C LEU A 60 -5.31 -17.90 -1.83
N ILE A 61 -4.85 -16.65 -1.90
CA ILE A 61 -4.19 -16.07 -3.07
C ILE A 61 -2.80 -15.58 -2.66
N VAL A 62 -1.78 -15.78 -3.50
CA VAL A 62 -0.46 -15.19 -3.28
C VAL A 62 -0.46 -13.79 -3.90
N ASP A 63 -0.30 -12.77 -3.07
CA ASP A 63 -0.11 -11.38 -3.52
C ASP A 63 1.31 -11.18 -4.06
N SER A 64 1.44 -11.06 -5.37
CA SER A 64 2.73 -10.79 -6.05
C SER A 64 2.84 -9.38 -6.61
N LEU A 65 1.82 -8.54 -6.49
CA LEU A 65 1.78 -7.24 -7.17
C LEU A 65 2.39 -6.16 -6.28
N ALA A 66 3.32 -5.40 -6.85
CA ALA A 66 3.88 -4.22 -6.21
C ALA A 66 2.91 -3.02 -6.35
N PRO A 67 2.89 -2.09 -5.38
CA PRO A 67 2.20 -0.82 -5.56
C PRO A 67 2.66 -0.10 -6.83
N LYS A 68 1.77 0.63 -7.46
CA LYS A 68 2.09 1.53 -8.59
C LYS A 68 2.18 2.95 -8.06
N ILE A 69 3.26 3.64 -8.37
CA ILE A 69 3.50 5.02 -7.97
C ILE A 69 3.61 5.88 -9.24
N LYS A 70 2.88 6.99 -9.26
CA LYS A 70 2.96 7.99 -10.34
C LYS A 70 2.82 9.40 -9.78
N THR A 71 3.14 10.40 -10.57
CA THR A 71 2.83 11.80 -10.26
C THR A 71 1.39 12.11 -10.65
N GLU A 72 0.73 13.00 -9.91
CA GLU A 72 -0.62 13.47 -10.29
C GLU A 72 -0.56 14.37 -11.53
N LEU A 73 0.44 15.25 -11.59
CA LEU A 73 0.72 16.06 -12.77
C LEU A 73 1.75 15.37 -13.67
N PRO A 74 1.69 15.55 -15.00
CA PRO A 74 2.73 15.07 -15.90
C PRO A 74 4.11 15.62 -15.49
N ALA A 75 5.15 14.78 -15.54
CA ALA A 75 6.51 15.18 -15.18
C ALA A 75 7.00 16.42 -15.95
N ALA A 76 6.59 16.59 -17.20
CA ALA A 76 6.91 17.77 -18.01
C ALA A 76 6.36 19.08 -17.42
N LYS A 77 5.16 19.04 -16.81
CA LYS A 77 4.55 20.19 -16.13
C LYS A 77 5.25 20.46 -14.80
N LEU A 78 5.64 19.42 -14.08
CA LEU A 78 6.36 19.57 -12.81
C LEU A 78 7.73 20.24 -13.03
N LYS A 79 8.46 19.88 -14.09
CA LYS A 79 9.79 20.46 -14.39
C LYS A 79 9.78 21.93 -14.81
N THR A 80 8.63 22.45 -15.25
CA THR A 80 8.51 23.80 -15.84
C THR A 80 7.65 24.75 -15.00
N ALA A 81 6.89 24.22 -14.05
CA ALA A 81 6.02 25.02 -13.19
C ALA A 81 6.82 25.71 -12.08
N LYS A 82 7.27 26.94 -12.35
CA LYS A 82 7.71 27.86 -11.29
C LYS A 82 6.54 28.14 -10.35
N GLY A 83 6.77 28.10 -9.04
CA GLY A 83 5.76 28.43 -8.02
C GLY A 83 4.76 27.31 -7.71
N LEU A 84 5.19 26.04 -7.80
CA LEU A 84 4.41 24.95 -7.21
C LEU A 84 4.44 25.09 -5.68
N ASN A 85 3.26 24.99 -5.04
CA ASN A 85 3.16 25.02 -3.58
C ASN A 85 3.12 23.60 -2.98
N LYS A 86 2.95 22.58 -3.84
CA LYS A 86 2.90 21.17 -3.43
C LYS A 86 3.25 20.22 -4.57
N LEU A 87 3.71 19.03 -4.21
CA LEU A 87 3.95 17.89 -5.08
C LEU A 87 3.05 16.74 -4.65
N VAL A 88 2.33 16.15 -5.61
CA VAL A 88 1.38 15.06 -5.33
C VAL A 88 1.79 13.81 -6.10
N PHE A 89 1.96 12.72 -5.37
CA PHE A 89 2.14 11.38 -5.90
C PHE A 89 0.88 10.55 -5.64
N VAL A 90 0.53 9.70 -6.60
CA VAL A 90 -0.58 8.76 -6.49
C VAL A 90 0.00 7.36 -6.37
N ILE A 91 -0.29 6.72 -5.24
CA ILE A 91 0.10 5.36 -4.89
C ILE A 91 -1.16 4.49 -4.95
N SER A 92 -1.19 3.54 -5.87
CA SER A 92 -2.30 2.60 -6.04
C SER A 92 -1.85 1.16 -5.81
N GLU A 93 -2.68 0.37 -5.14
CA GLU A 93 -2.47 -1.06 -4.88
C GLU A 93 -3.83 -1.77 -5.05
N GLU A 94 -3.83 -3.03 -5.48
CA GLU A 94 -5.02 -3.70 -6.01
C GLU A 94 -5.60 -4.78 -5.08
N LEU A 95 -4.93 -5.11 -3.97
CA LEU A 95 -5.28 -6.27 -3.16
C LEU A 95 -5.22 -6.01 -1.65
N SER A 96 -4.02 -5.89 -1.08
CA SER A 96 -3.82 -5.93 0.37
C SER A 96 -3.82 -4.55 1.05
N GLY A 97 -3.77 -3.49 0.26
CA GLY A 97 -3.62 -2.10 0.69
C GLY A 97 -2.18 -1.72 1.00
N ILE A 98 -1.97 -0.41 1.15
CA ILE A 98 -0.67 0.17 1.54
C ILE A 98 -0.45 0.02 3.03
N LYS A 99 0.76 -0.38 3.41
CA LYS A 99 1.24 -0.49 4.78
C LYS A 99 2.12 0.69 5.16
N ASP A 100 3.03 1.06 4.27
CA ASP A 100 4.08 2.03 4.56
C ASP A 100 4.42 2.83 3.30
N TYR A 101 4.88 4.06 3.50
CA TYR A 101 5.32 4.96 2.44
C TYR A 101 6.40 5.90 2.97
N LYS A 102 7.28 6.34 2.08
CA LYS A 102 8.38 7.25 2.41
C LYS A 102 8.62 8.20 1.25
N LEU A 103 8.79 9.49 1.56
CA LEU A 103 9.33 10.47 0.62
C LEU A 103 10.73 10.88 1.08
N THR A 104 11.67 10.94 0.15
CA THR A 104 12.95 11.60 0.36
C THR A 104 13.20 12.67 -0.69
N ILE A 105 13.77 13.79 -0.27
CA ILE A 105 14.20 14.89 -1.10
C ILE A 105 15.70 15.02 -0.96
N ASN A 106 16.44 14.89 -2.06
CA ASN A 106 17.91 14.94 -2.06
C ASN A 106 18.57 13.93 -1.09
N GLY A 107 17.91 12.78 -0.88
CA GLY A 107 18.38 11.72 0.01
C GLY A 107 17.95 11.87 1.47
N GLU A 108 17.38 13.00 1.86
CA GLU A 108 16.88 13.26 3.21
C GLU A 108 15.38 12.98 3.29
N TRP A 109 14.91 12.50 4.44
CA TRP A 109 13.48 12.23 4.63
C TRP A 109 12.70 13.54 4.65
N ALA A 110 11.56 13.55 3.96
CA ALA A 110 10.65 14.68 3.91
C ALA A 110 9.26 14.26 4.39
N LEU A 111 8.65 15.07 5.27
CA LEU A 111 7.31 14.83 5.76
C LEU A 111 6.29 15.06 4.64
N ALA A 112 5.45 14.07 4.38
CA ALA A 112 4.36 14.16 3.41
C ALA A 112 3.08 13.55 4.00
N GLU A 113 1.94 14.09 3.59
CA GLU A 113 0.62 13.65 4.02
C GLU A 113 0.06 12.57 3.10
N PHE A 114 -0.35 11.43 3.64
CA PHE A 114 -0.96 10.36 2.87
C PHE A 114 -2.47 10.24 3.14
N ASP A 115 -3.28 10.50 2.11
CA ASP A 115 -4.70 10.15 2.11
C ASP A 115 -4.89 8.74 1.54
N ALA A 116 -5.09 7.77 2.43
CA ALA A 116 -5.30 6.37 2.06
C ALA A 116 -6.57 6.14 1.22
N LYS A 117 -7.59 7.01 1.30
CA LYS A 117 -8.83 6.85 0.53
C LYS A 117 -8.61 7.16 -0.95
N SER A 118 -7.83 8.20 -1.25
CA SER A 118 -7.51 8.56 -2.63
C SER A 118 -6.13 8.09 -3.10
N GLY A 119 -5.33 7.49 -2.22
CA GLY A 119 -3.97 7.02 -2.50
C GLY A 119 -2.99 8.17 -2.75
N ARG A 120 -3.27 9.38 -2.25
CA ARG A 120 -2.45 10.56 -2.53
C ARG A 120 -1.42 10.78 -1.43
N LEU A 121 -0.16 10.88 -1.82
CA LEU A 121 0.94 11.35 -1.00
C LEU A 121 1.28 12.79 -1.41
N THR A 122 1.01 13.74 -0.53
CA THR A 122 1.17 15.18 -0.79
C THR A 122 2.33 15.73 0.04
N TYR A 123 3.30 16.31 -0.64
CA TYR A 123 4.36 17.10 -0.04
C TYR A 123 4.06 18.58 -0.27
N PHE A 124 4.07 19.38 0.80
CA PHE A 124 3.94 20.83 0.70
C PHE A 124 5.33 21.45 0.63
N ILE A 125 5.52 22.40 -0.29
CA ILE A 125 6.78 23.11 -0.43
C ILE A 125 6.77 24.24 0.61
N GLU A 126 7.71 24.16 1.54
CA GLU A 126 7.89 25.10 2.65
C GLU A 126 9.18 25.90 2.50
N GLU A 127 9.41 26.89 3.38
CA GLU A 127 10.57 27.77 3.30
C GLU A 127 11.92 27.04 3.43
N ASP A 128 11.94 25.95 4.17
CA ASP A 128 13.11 25.09 4.41
C ASP A 128 13.33 24.06 3.28
N THR A 129 12.42 23.98 2.30
CA THR A 129 12.58 23.09 1.15
C THR A 129 13.82 23.51 0.36
N PRO A 130 14.75 22.59 0.03
CA PRO A 130 15.93 22.93 -0.75
C PRO A 130 15.55 23.63 -2.06
N LYS A 131 16.32 24.66 -2.42
CA LYS A 131 16.12 25.42 -3.67
C LYS A 131 16.91 24.79 -4.82
N GLY A 132 16.40 24.90 -6.04
CA GLY A 132 17.05 24.35 -7.24
C GLY A 132 16.55 22.96 -7.61
N GLU A 133 17.43 22.11 -8.15
CA GLU A 133 17.04 20.75 -8.55
C GLU A 133 16.78 19.87 -7.32
N LEU A 134 15.56 19.38 -7.19
CA LEU A 134 15.10 18.43 -6.20
C LEU A 134 15.08 17.02 -6.78
N ASN A 135 15.78 16.09 -6.11
CA ASN A 135 15.71 14.66 -6.37
C ASN A 135 14.71 14.02 -5.41
N LEU A 136 13.50 13.79 -5.89
CA LEU A 136 12.41 13.18 -5.13
C LEU A 136 12.42 11.67 -5.33
N VAL A 137 12.36 10.90 -4.25
CA VAL A 137 12.15 9.45 -4.30
C VAL A 137 11.00 9.08 -3.38
N VAL A 138 10.00 8.39 -3.93
CA VAL A 138 8.88 7.83 -3.20
C VAL A 138 9.06 6.32 -3.12
N GLU A 139 9.00 5.78 -1.91
CA GLU A 139 8.95 4.34 -1.67
C GLU A 139 7.59 3.99 -1.07
N ALA A 140 7.01 2.87 -1.48
CA ALA A 140 5.76 2.35 -0.94
C ALA A 140 5.85 0.84 -0.70
N MET A 141 5.20 0.36 0.36
CA MET A 141 5.13 -1.05 0.71
C MET A 141 3.67 -1.45 0.97
N ALA A 142 3.22 -2.52 0.31
CA ALA A 142 1.94 -3.16 0.55
C ALA A 142 1.94 -3.95 1.87
N LYS A 143 0.75 -4.29 2.40
CA LYS A 143 0.63 -5.13 3.62
C LYS A 143 1.27 -6.50 3.47
N CYS A 144 1.26 -7.04 2.25
CA CYS A 144 1.94 -8.28 1.88
C CYS A 144 3.45 -8.12 1.55
N LYS A 145 4.09 -7.03 2.01
CA LYS A 145 5.52 -6.73 1.85
C LYS A 145 6.01 -6.57 0.40
N ASN A 146 5.13 -6.43 -0.59
CA ASN A 146 5.52 -6.03 -1.94
C ASN A 146 5.88 -4.54 -1.91
N LYS A 147 7.00 -4.17 -2.55
CA LYS A 147 7.56 -2.81 -2.49
C LYS A 147 7.66 -2.21 -3.88
N ALA A 148 7.55 -0.88 -3.96
CA ALA A 148 7.81 -0.09 -5.15
C ALA A 148 8.59 1.17 -4.79
N SER A 149 9.38 1.65 -5.75
CA SER A 149 10.10 2.92 -5.66
C SER A 149 9.92 3.70 -6.96
N PHE A 150 9.80 5.02 -6.85
CA PHE A 150 9.67 5.93 -7.97
C PHE A 150 10.50 7.19 -7.73
N GLY A 151 11.33 7.56 -8.71
CA GLY A 151 12.20 8.73 -8.65
C GLY A 151 11.77 9.82 -9.65
N LEU A 152 11.89 11.08 -9.24
CA LEU A 152 11.59 12.25 -10.07
C LEU A 152 12.58 13.38 -9.78
N LYS A 153 13.03 14.05 -10.83
CA LYS A 153 13.80 15.30 -10.74
C LYS A 153 12.94 16.50 -11.14
N VAL A 154 12.91 17.53 -10.31
CA VAL A 154 12.14 18.77 -10.53
C VAL A 154 12.97 19.98 -10.13
N GLY A 155 12.87 21.10 -10.85
CA GLY A 155 13.42 22.39 -10.41
C GLY A 155 12.38 23.16 -9.60
N ASN A 156 12.74 23.62 -8.40
CA ASN A 156 11.96 24.48 -7.52
C ASN A 156 12.55 25.90 -7.49
#